data_AF-A0A2A2ZKZ7-F1
#
_entry.id   AF-A0A2A2ZKZ7-F1
#
_cell.length_a   1.000
_cell.length_b   1.000
_cell.length_c   1.000
_cell.angle_alpha   90.00
_cell.angle_beta   90.00
_cell.angle_gamma   90.00
#
_symmetry.space_group_name_H-M   'P 1'
#
loop_
_entity.id
_entity.type
_entity.pdbx_description
1 polymer ?
#
loop_
_entity_poly.entity_id
_entity_poly.type
_entity_poly.pdbx_seq_one_letter_code
_entity_poly.pdbx_strand_id
1 'polypeptide(L)'
;MCPSTEHTDEQRAFAADVLRKLLQHIVNQNQFANAAEGHYTFLVSHAWTEGPMMYLVYQAPPSDISWGLVRDTRESILDPSPWPDVDEAVLYYYLLDLEENWPGHFSRQPGESDTICWRGDRHPGLPEHPSDIDDEHRYTPTAPSLAQHRPEQAHPVVNEPRLYADPP
;
A
#
# COMPACT_ATOMS: atom_id res chain seq x y z
N MET A 1 -14.42 11.55 32.24
CA MET A 1 -13.03 11.18 31.93
C MET A 1 -12.87 11.29 30.43
N CYS A 2 -12.07 12.23 29.95
CA CYS A 2 -11.72 12.31 28.53
C CYS A 2 -10.61 11.27 28.30
N PRO A 3 -10.72 10.35 27.34
CA PRO A 3 -9.58 9.52 26.97
C PRO A 3 -8.47 10.45 26.48
N SER A 4 -7.24 10.27 26.95
CA SER A 4 -6.10 11.02 26.44
C SER A 4 -6.00 10.79 24.94
N THR A 5 -5.98 11.87 24.17
CA THR A 5 -5.63 11.90 22.73
C THR A 5 -4.15 11.62 22.49
N GLU A 6 -3.39 11.25 23.53
CA GLU A 6 -1.98 10.90 23.44
C GLU A 6 -1.84 9.47 22.91
N HIS A 7 -1.32 9.35 21.69
CA HIS A 7 -0.92 8.08 21.11
C HIS A 7 0.21 7.45 21.94
N THR A 8 0.17 6.13 22.11
CA THR A 8 1.24 5.43 22.82
C THR A 8 2.50 5.36 21.95
N ASP A 9 3.67 5.32 22.57
CA ASP A 9 4.94 5.10 21.85
C ASP A 9 4.93 3.79 21.05
N GLU A 10 4.23 2.78 21.57
CA GLU A 10 4.04 1.48 20.90
C GLU A 10 3.26 1.62 19.60
N GLN A 11 2.18 2.42 19.58
CA GLN A 11 1.40 2.66 18.36
C GLN A 11 2.22 3.41 17.31
N ARG A 12 2.99 4.41 17.74
CA ARG A 12 3.92 5.16 16.86
C ARG A 12 4.97 4.24 16.25
N ALA A 13 5.61 3.41 17.08
CA ALA A 13 6.62 2.47 16.63
C ALA A 13 6.04 1.43 15.66
N PHE A 14 4.85 0.91 15.96
CA PHE A 14 4.18 -0.06 15.10
C PHE A 14 3.87 0.53 13.71
N ALA A 15 3.29 1.73 13.63
CA ALA A 15 3.01 2.40 12.36
C ALA A 15 4.28 2.61 11.53
N ALA A 16 5.37 3.05 12.19
CA ALA A 16 6.66 3.25 11.53
C ALA A 16 7.27 1.93 11.01
N ASP A 17 7.15 0.85 11.78
CA ASP A 17 7.62 -0.48 11.39
C ASP A 17 6.80 -1.06 10.22
N VAL A 18 5.48 -0.91 10.24
CA VAL A 18 4.58 -1.28 9.14
C VAL A 18 4.96 -0.51 7.89
N LEU A 19 5.06 0.82 7.95
CA LEU A 19 5.38 1.61 6.78
C LEU A 19 6.74 1.22 6.20
N ARG A 20 7.77 1.09 7.04
CA ARG A 20 9.11 0.69 6.60
C ARG A 20 9.09 -0.68 5.90
N LYS A 21 8.43 -1.67 6.50
CA LYS A 21 8.34 -3.01 5.89
C LYS A 21 7.48 -3.01 4.63
N LEU A 22 6.41 -2.22 4.55
CA LEU A 22 5.59 -2.06 3.36
C LEU A 22 6.39 -1.46 2.21
N LEU A 23 7.18 -0.42 2.46
CA LEU A 23 8.06 0.18 1.44
C LEU A 23 9.08 -0.83 0.92
N GLN A 24 9.67 -1.65 1.80
CA GLN A 24 10.55 -2.74 1.41
C GLN A 24 9.82 -3.81 0.59
N HIS A 25 8.61 -4.18 1.00
CA HIS A 25 7.78 -5.13 0.29
C HIS A 25 7.46 -4.66 -1.12
N ILE A 26 7.03 -3.39 -1.29
CA ILE A 26 6.78 -2.77 -2.60
C ILE A 26 8.02 -2.83 -3.50
N VAL A 27 9.20 -2.46 -2.98
CA VAL A 27 10.46 -2.52 -3.75
C VAL A 27 10.77 -3.95 -4.20
N ASN A 28 10.48 -4.95 -3.37
CA ASN A 28 10.67 -6.36 -3.72
C ASN A 28 9.66 -6.83 -4.78
N GLN A 29 8.37 -6.52 -4.61
CA GLN A 29 7.33 -6.92 -5.56
C GLN A 29 7.47 -6.24 -6.92
N ASN A 30 7.93 -4.99 -6.95
CA ASN A 30 8.19 -4.27 -8.20
C ASN A 30 9.19 -4.99 -9.13
N GLN A 31 10.06 -5.86 -8.61
CA GLN A 31 10.99 -6.66 -9.45
C GLN A 31 10.29 -7.77 -10.22
N PHE A 32 9.12 -8.20 -9.74
CA PHE A 32 8.28 -9.24 -10.34
C PHE A 32 7.09 -8.63 -11.08
N ALA A 33 7.01 -7.29 -11.16
CA ALA A 33 5.90 -6.61 -11.80
C ALA A 33 5.77 -7.02 -13.28
N ASN A 34 4.59 -7.51 -13.61
CA ASN A 34 4.18 -7.88 -14.95
C ASN A 34 2.73 -7.46 -15.14
N ALA A 35 2.52 -6.27 -15.72
CA ALA A 35 1.19 -5.72 -15.90
C ALA A 35 0.28 -6.61 -16.77
N ALA A 36 0.85 -7.44 -17.65
CA ALA A 36 0.07 -8.39 -18.46
C ALA A 36 -0.50 -9.55 -17.63
N GLU A 37 0.11 -9.85 -16.48
CA GLU A 37 -0.34 -10.87 -15.53
C GLU A 37 -1.09 -10.26 -14.33
N GLY A 38 -1.34 -8.95 -14.35
CA GLY A 38 -2.02 -8.23 -13.27
C GLY A 38 -1.12 -7.86 -12.08
N HIS A 39 0.20 -7.96 -12.23
CA HIS A 39 1.17 -7.54 -11.22
C HIS A 39 1.73 -6.16 -11.56
N TYR A 40 1.48 -5.18 -10.69
CA TYR A 40 1.72 -3.78 -11.03
C TYR A 40 2.96 -3.20 -10.34
N THR A 41 3.53 -2.17 -10.95
CA THR A 41 4.61 -1.39 -10.34
C THR A 41 4.02 -0.23 -9.55
N PHE A 42 4.47 -0.06 -8.32
CA PHE A 42 4.13 1.08 -7.46
C PHE A 42 5.37 1.95 -7.21
N LEU A 43 5.34 3.17 -7.72
CA LEU A 43 6.43 4.14 -7.62
C LEU A 43 6.13 5.13 -6.49
N VAL A 44 6.66 4.84 -5.30
CA VAL A 44 6.47 5.69 -4.12
C VAL A 44 7.34 6.94 -4.20
N SER A 45 6.73 8.12 -4.04
CA SER A 45 7.42 9.41 -4.01
C SER A 45 7.59 9.95 -2.58
N HIS A 46 6.57 9.78 -1.74
CA HIS A 46 6.58 10.24 -0.34
C HIS A 46 5.98 9.19 0.58
N ALA A 47 6.48 9.12 1.79
CA ALA A 47 5.96 8.25 2.82
C ALA A 47 6.33 8.76 4.21
N TRP A 48 5.36 8.79 5.13
CA TRP A 48 5.59 9.20 6.52
C TRP A 48 4.54 8.62 7.45
N THR A 49 4.76 8.80 8.74
CA THR A 49 3.80 8.44 9.79
C THR A 49 3.53 9.64 10.70
N GLU A 50 2.28 9.78 11.14
CA GLU A 50 1.88 10.73 12.17
C GLU A 50 1.06 10.01 13.23
N GLY A 51 1.64 9.79 14.42
CA GLY A 51 0.98 8.95 15.42
C GLY A 51 0.80 7.51 14.91
N PRO A 52 -0.41 6.94 14.95
CA PRO A 52 -0.73 5.62 14.38
C PRO A 52 -1.04 5.69 12.87
N MET A 53 -1.06 6.87 12.27
CA MET A 53 -1.41 7.04 10.87
C MET A 53 -0.19 6.80 10.00
N MET A 54 -0.39 6.06 8.92
CA MET A 54 0.55 5.83 7.84
C MET A 54 0.07 6.57 6.59
N TYR A 55 1.00 7.24 5.91
CA TYR A 55 0.76 7.95 4.67
C TYR A 55 1.73 7.50 3.59
N LEU A 56 1.22 7.32 2.38
CA LEU A 56 1.98 6.94 1.20
C LEU A 56 1.47 7.72 0.00
N VAL A 57 2.37 8.34 -0.76
CA VAL A 57 2.06 8.93 -2.07
C VAL A 57 2.85 8.20 -3.13
N TYR A 58 2.14 7.74 -4.16
CA TYR A 58 2.72 6.90 -5.20
C TYR A 58 2.06 7.11 -6.56
N GLN A 59 2.77 6.71 -7.60
CA GLN A 59 2.23 6.53 -8.94
C GLN A 59 2.20 5.05 -9.30
N ALA A 60 1.28 4.66 -10.17
CA ALA A 60 1.13 3.29 -10.63
C ALA A 60 1.06 3.26 -12.16
N PRO A 61 2.21 3.21 -12.86
CA PRO A 61 2.24 3.17 -14.31
C PRO A 61 1.33 2.06 -14.88
N PRO A 62 0.66 2.30 -16.03
CA PRO A 62 0.85 3.44 -16.93
C PRO A 62 0.13 4.73 -16.50
N SER A 63 -0.63 4.72 -15.40
CA SER A 63 -1.25 5.93 -14.86
C SER A 63 -0.20 6.96 -14.43
N ASP A 64 -0.43 8.20 -14.84
CA ASP A 64 0.30 9.39 -14.40
C ASP A 64 -0.36 10.08 -13.19
N ILE A 65 -1.48 9.54 -12.70
CA ILE A 65 -2.18 10.07 -11.53
C ILE A 65 -1.34 9.84 -10.27
N SER A 66 -1.23 10.89 -9.45
CA SER A 66 -0.68 10.83 -8.10
C SER A 66 -1.72 10.25 -7.14
N TRP A 67 -1.47 9.06 -6.61
CA TRP A 67 -2.33 8.39 -5.65
C TRP A 67 -1.83 8.59 -4.23
N GLY A 68 -2.75 8.68 -3.28
CA GLY A 68 -2.45 8.76 -1.86
C GLY A 68 -3.13 7.63 -1.09
N LEU A 69 -2.43 6.99 -0.16
CA LEU A 69 -3.00 6.05 0.79
C LEU A 69 -2.79 6.60 2.20
N VAL A 70 -3.88 6.70 2.96
CA VAL A 70 -3.85 7.03 4.39
C VAL A 70 -4.51 5.89 5.17
N ARG A 71 -3.83 5.38 6.19
CA ARG A 71 -4.35 4.29 7.05
C ARG A 71 -4.05 4.50 8.51
N ASP A 72 -5.04 4.25 9.37
CA ASP A 72 -4.82 4.03 10.80
C ASP A 72 -4.35 2.59 11.00
N THR A 73 -3.15 2.40 11.54
CA THR A 73 -2.55 1.05 11.69
C THR A 73 -2.94 0.33 12.97
N ARG A 74 -3.85 0.88 13.78
CA ARG A 74 -4.23 0.26 15.07
C ARG A 74 -5.08 -1.00 14.91
N GLU A 75 -5.84 -1.09 13.85
CA GLU A 75 -6.79 -2.18 13.60
C GLU A 75 -6.62 -2.72 12.19
N SER A 76 -6.99 -3.99 12.03
CA SER A 76 -7.01 -4.67 10.75
C SER A 76 -8.07 -4.07 9.83
N ILE A 77 -7.77 -4.10 8.54
CA ILE A 77 -8.73 -3.68 7.49
C ILE A 77 -9.78 -4.76 7.19
N LEU A 78 -9.55 -6.00 7.65
CA LEU A 78 -10.47 -7.12 7.48
C LEU A 78 -11.47 -7.22 8.63
N ASP A 79 -10.96 -7.06 9.85
CA ASP A 79 -11.75 -7.06 11.08
C ASP A 79 -11.27 -5.93 11.99
N PRO A 80 -12.17 -5.30 12.78
CA PRO A 80 -11.79 -4.25 13.71
C PRO A 80 -11.14 -4.86 14.96
N SER A 81 -10.03 -5.58 14.76
CA SER A 81 -9.17 -6.11 15.82
C SER A 81 -7.72 -5.68 15.57
N PRO A 82 -6.87 -5.62 16.62
CA PRO A 82 -5.47 -5.29 16.42
C PRO A 82 -4.79 -6.27 15.47
N TRP A 83 -3.88 -5.78 14.64
CA TRP A 83 -3.05 -6.65 13.82
C TRP A 83 -2.29 -7.66 14.71
N PRO A 84 -2.27 -8.95 14.34
CA PRO A 84 -1.53 -9.96 15.09
C PRO A 84 -0.01 -9.71 15.05
N ASP A 85 0.49 -9.19 13.92
CA ASP A 85 1.86 -8.70 13.78
C ASP A 85 2.04 -7.73 12.59
N VAL A 86 3.25 -7.19 12.46
CA VAL A 86 3.62 -6.23 11.40
C VAL A 86 3.62 -6.85 10.01
N ASP A 87 4.05 -8.11 9.87
CA ASP A 87 4.17 -8.77 8.57
C ASP A 87 2.78 -9.05 7.97
N GLU A 88 1.83 -9.45 8.81
CA GLU A 88 0.44 -9.61 8.39
C GLU A 88 -0.19 -8.27 7.98
N ALA A 89 0.02 -7.21 8.77
CA ALA A 89 -0.43 -5.87 8.41
C ALA A 89 0.11 -5.41 7.04
N VAL A 90 1.42 -5.57 6.83
CA VAL A 90 2.10 -5.23 5.57
C VAL A 90 1.51 -5.98 4.39
N LEU A 91 1.29 -7.30 4.55
CA LEU A 91 0.74 -8.13 3.49
C LEU A 91 -0.65 -7.64 3.07
N TYR A 92 -1.53 -7.36 4.02
CA TYR A 92 -2.90 -6.94 3.71
C TYR A 92 -2.99 -5.50 3.20
N TYR A 93 -2.17 -4.57 3.71
CA TYR A 93 -2.09 -3.24 3.10
C TYR A 93 -1.58 -3.31 1.66
N TYR A 94 -0.60 -4.18 1.37
CA TYR A 94 -0.16 -4.37 0.00
C TYR A 94 -1.25 -5.00 -0.89
N LEU A 95 -1.82 -6.14 -0.49
CA LEU A 95 -2.80 -6.85 -1.31
C LEU A 95 -4.10 -6.06 -1.48
N LEU A 96 -4.68 -5.55 -0.39
CA LEU A 96 -6.01 -4.94 -0.46
C LEU A 96 -5.94 -3.47 -0.88
N ASP A 97 -5.03 -2.67 -0.33
CA ASP A 97 -5.01 -1.23 -0.64
C ASP A 97 -4.24 -0.88 -1.92
N LEU A 98 -3.28 -1.72 -2.35
CA LEU A 98 -2.50 -1.47 -3.56
C LEU A 98 -2.89 -2.37 -4.73
N GLU A 99 -2.90 -3.70 -4.57
CA GLU A 99 -3.17 -4.62 -5.69
C GLU A 99 -4.65 -4.75 -6.04
N GLU A 100 -5.51 -5.16 -5.12
CA GLU A 100 -6.95 -5.34 -5.41
C GLU A 100 -7.62 -4.00 -5.75
N ASN A 101 -7.21 -2.95 -5.06
CA ASN A 101 -7.68 -1.60 -5.32
C ASN A 101 -6.84 -0.87 -6.38
N TRP A 102 -6.07 -1.59 -7.20
CA TRP A 102 -5.12 -1.00 -8.14
C TRP A 102 -5.76 0.04 -9.07
N PRO A 103 -5.24 1.28 -9.08
CA PRO A 103 -5.84 2.35 -9.84
C PRO A 103 -5.19 2.60 -11.21
N GLY A 104 -4.14 1.87 -11.61
CA GLY A 104 -3.32 2.28 -12.75
C GLY A 104 -3.99 2.12 -14.14
N HIS A 105 -5.24 1.65 -14.22
CA HIS A 105 -6.06 1.73 -15.44
C HIS A 105 -6.69 3.12 -15.63
N PHE A 106 -6.75 3.93 -14.56
CA PHE A 106 -7.19 5.30 -14.64
C PHE A 106 -6.04 6.16 -15.17
N SER A 107 -6.27 6.87 -16.26
CA SER A 107 -5.34 7.89 -16.75
C SER A 107 -5.95 9.27 -16.51
N ARG A 108 -5.10 10.26 -16.25
CA ARG A 108 -5.54 11.64 -16.10
C ARG A 108 -6.16 12.14 -17.41
N GLN A 109 -7.29 12.84 -17.32
CA GLN A 109 -7.86 13.51 -18.49
C GLN A 109 -7.10 14.80 -18.82
N PRO A 110 -7.01 15.20 -20.10
CA PRO A 110 -6.37 16.46 -20.47
C PRO A 110 -6.99 17.65 -19.74
N GLY A 111 -6.18 18.39 -18.98
CA GLY A 111 -6.59 19.57 -18.21
C GLY A 111 -6.92 19.30 -16.74
N GLU A 112 -6.86 18.06 -16.27
CA GLU A 112 -6.95 17.75 -14.84
C GLU A 112 -5.68 18.21 -14.09
N SER A 113 -5.88 18.77 -12.91
CA SER A 113 -4.80 19.24 -12.03
C SER A 113 -4.00 18.08 -11.45
N ASP A 114 -2.77 18.36 -11.03
CA ASP A 114 -1.89 17.39 -10.37
C ASP A 114 -2.25 17.17 -8.89
N THR A 115 -3.50 16.80 -8.64
CA THR A 115 -4.04 16.57 -7.29
C THR A 115 -3.82 15.12 -6.87
N ILE A 116 -3.54 14.91 -5.59
CA ILE A 116 -3.41 13.59 -4.99
C ILE A 116 -4.81 12.97 -4.80
N CYS A 117 -5.01 11.80 -5.38
CA CYS A 117 -6.22 11.01 -5.18
C CYS A 117 -6.09 10.15 -3.91
N TRP A 118 -6.39 10.72 -2.74
CA TRP A 118 -6.33 10.02 -1.46
C TRP A 118 -7.38 8.91 -1.32
N ARG A 119 -7.00 7.81 -0.68
CA ARG A 119 -7.82 6.65 -0.32
C ARG A 119 -7.55 6.19 1.11
N GLY A 120 -8.44 5.34 1.62
CA GLY A 120 -8.39 4.81 2.98
C GLY A 120 -9.08 5.71 3.99
N ASP A 121 -8.45 5.92 5.14
CA ASP A 121 -9.01 6.62 6.32
C ASP A 121 -8.89 8.14 6.17
N ARG A 122 -9.53 8.66 5.11
CA ARG A 122 -9.46 10.07 4.74
C ARG A 122 -9.98 10.98 5.85
N HIS A 123 -9.24 12.06 6.09
CA HIS A 123 -9.64 13.13 6.99
C HIS A 123 -9.35 14.51 6.37
N PRO A 124 -9.98 15.59 6.87
CA PRO A 124 -9.63 16.95 6.46
C PRO A 124 -8.15 17.26 6.73
N GLY A 125 -7.54 18.11 5.88
CA GLY A 125 -6.16 18.57 6.06
C GLY A 125 -5.09 17.72 5.36
N LEU A 126 -5.48 16.71 4.58
CA LEU A 126 -4.53 16.00 3.72
C LEU A 126 -3.98 16.94 2.63
N PRO A 127 -2.68 16.86 2.29
CA PRO A 127 -2.08 17.63 1.20
C PRO A 127 -2.83 17.42 -0.12
N GLU A 128 -3.09 18.49 -0.86
CA GLU A 128 -3.83 18.40 -2.12
C GLU A 128 -2.89 18.05 -3.28
N HIS A 129 -1.67 18.55 -3.28
CA HIS A 129 -0.68 18.33 -4.32
C HIS A 129 0.59 17.66 -3.76
N PRO A 130 1.32 16.87 -4.57
CA PRO A 130 2.61 16.33 -4.15
C PRO A 130 3.61 17.42 -3.72
N SER A 131 3.53 18.61 -4.31
CA SER A 131 4.36 19.77 -3.95
C SER A 131 4.03 20.39 -2.60
N ASP A 132 2.89 20.06 -2.01
CA ASP A 132 2.48 20.55 -0.68
C ASP A 132 3.11 19.72 0.45
N ILE A 133 3.75 18.60 0.11
CA ILE A 133 4.38 17.67 1.04
C ILE A 133 5.82 18.11 1.26
N ASP A 134 6.26 18.15 2.51
CA ASP A 134 7.64 18.51 2.85
C ASP A 134 8.65 17.50 2.27
N ASP A 135 9.80 18.01 1.85
CA ASP A 135 10.89 17.20 1.28
C ASP A 135 11.43 16.19 2.30
N GLU A 136 11.24 16.44 3.61
CA GLU A 136 11.59 15.48 4.67
C GLU A 136 10.83 14.14 4.54
N HIS A 137 9.66 14.14 3.91
CA HIS A 137 8.84 12.94 3.69
C HIS A 137 9.14 12.26 2.36
N ARG A 138 10.08 12.80 1.58
CA ARG A 138 10.45 12.25 0.28
C ARG A 138 11.11 10.89 0.45
N TYR A 139 10.56 9.90 -0.24
CA TYR A 139 11.11 8.55 -0.24
C TYR A 139 12.07 8.36 -1.41
N THR A 140 13.26 7.86 -1.11
CA THR A 140 14.20 7.37 -2.12
C THR A 140 14.31 5.86 -1.99
N PRO A 141 13.83 5.08 -2.98
CA PRO A 141 13.94 3.63 -2.95
C PRO A 141 15.41 3.20 -2.80
N THR A 142 15.69 2.40 -1.77
CA THR A 142 16.99 1.74 -1.68
C THR A 142 16.98 0.53 -2.63
N ALA A 143 18.08 0.29 -3.35
CA ALA A 143 18.18 -0.86 -4.23
C ALA A 143 17.86 -2.15 -3.44
N PRO A 144 17.04 -3.06 -4.00
CA PRO A 144 16.70 -4.29 -3.31
C PRO A 144 17.95 -5.10 -3.03
N SER A 145 18.04 -5.63 -1.80
CA SER A 145 19.04 -6.65 -1.49
C SER A 145 18.69 -7.91 -2.26
N LEU A 146 19.55 -8.32 -3.19
CA LEU A 146 19.48 -9.63 -3.86
C LEU A 146 19.84 -10.74 -2.86
N ALA A 147 19.15 -10.81 -1.73
CA ALA A 147 19.15 -11.99 -0.88
C ALA A 147 18.31 -13.04 -1.62
N GLN A 148 19.01 -14.07 -2.09
CA GLN A 148 18.51 -15.16 -2.92
C GLN A 148 17.21 -15.77 -2.35
N HIS A 149 16.05 -15.31 -2.82
CA HIS A 149 14.86 -16.15 -2.83
C HIS A 149 15.13 -17.26 -3.84
N ARG A 150 15.62 -18.39 -3.33
CA ARG A 150 15.57 -19.66 -4.06
C ARG A 150 14.10 -19.87 -4.44
N PRO A 151 13.75 -20.05 -5.72
CA PRO A 151 12.39 -20.39 -6.08
C PRO A 151 12.08 -21.74 -5.43
N GLU A 152 11.20 -21.74 -4.42
CA GLU A 152 10.51 -22.97 -4.08
C GLU A 152 9.71 -23.38 -5.32
N GLN A 153 9.91 -24.63 -5.71
CA GLN A 153 9.39 -25.21 -6.94
C GLN A 153 7.89 -24.97 -7.02
N ALA A 154 7.48 -24.20 -8.02
CA ALA A 154 6.09 -24.04 -8.41
C ALA A 154 5.51 -25.44 -8.64
N HIS A 155 4.65 -25.89 -7.74
CA HIS A 155 3.78 -27.02 -8.01
C HIS A 155 2.78 -26.52 -9.05
N PRO A 156 2.59 -27.22 -10.19
CA PRO A 156 1.67 -26.76 -11.22
C PRO A 156 0.25 -26.72 -10.65
N VAL A 157 -0.31 -25.52 -10.50
CA VAL A 157 -1.71 -25.31 -10.18
C VAL A 157 -2.52 -25.76 -11.39
N VAL A 158 -3.15 -26.91 -11.29
CA VAL A 158 -4.12 -27.41 -12.27
C VAL A 158 -5.39 -26.57 -12.13
N ASN A 159 -5.55 -25.58 -13.01
CA ASN A 159 -6.80 -24.83 -13.18
C ASN A 159 -7.76 -25.64 -14.07
N GLU A 160 -8.39 -26.67 -13.51
CA GLU A 160 -9.56 -27.28 -14.16
C GLU A 160 -10.83 -26.51 -13.76
N PRO A 161 -11.70 -26.15 -14.71
CA PRO A 161 -12.98 -25.48 -14.41
C PRO A 161 -13.83 -26.33 -13.47
N ARG A 162 -14.25 -25.76 -12.34
CA ARG A 162 -15.23 -26.39 -11.44
C ARG A 162 -16.58 -26.43 -12.14
N LEU A 163 -16.95 -27.58 -12.69
CA LEU A 163 -18.31 -27.85 -13.16
C LEU A 163 -19.22 -27.98 -11.94
N TYR A 164 -20.01 -26.94 -11.67
CA TYR A 164 -21.16 -27.07 -10.77
C TYR A 164 -22.22 -27.89 -11.50
N ALA A 165 -22.46 -29.12 -11.05
CA ALA A 165 -23.65 -29.86 -11.47
C ALA A 165 -24.87 -29.23 -10.81
N ASP A 166 -25.91 -28.93 -11.60
CA ASP A 166 -27.21 -28.50 -11.08
C ASP A 166 -27.82 -29.60 -10.19
N PRO A 167 -28.35 -29.27 -9.00
CA PRO A 167 -28.97 -30.25 -8.11
C PRO A 167 -30.33 -30.74 -8.64
N PRO A 168 -30.76 -31.96 -8.25
CA PRO A 168 -31.98 -32.61 -8.73
C PRO A 168 -33.28 -31.98 -8.20
#